data_AF-A0A6B3IEN7-F1
#
_entry.id   AF-A0A6B3IEN7-F1
#
_cell.length_a   1.000
_cell.length_b   1.000
_cell.length_c   1.000
_cell.angle_alpha   90.00
_cell.angle_beta   90.00
_cell.angle_gamma   90.00
#
_symmetry.space_group_name_H-M   'P 1'
#
loop_
_entity.id
_entity.type
_entity.pdbx_description
1 polymer ?
#
loop_
_entity_poly.entity_id
_entity_poly.type
_entity_poly.pdbx_seq_one_letter_code
_entity_poly.pdbx_strand_id
1 'polypeptide(L)'
;MWATRLSADTARVDNVPFLQDGVAEGETVRFRTDADGVHWSTGRVADSGNCTVRVLSLPDGPLGRDAHAVHERFAPFGLGGEVFSADFPLVALTVPGGADLRGIKALLARGRDEGWWHFEVSCATDAWRAA
;
A
#
# COMPACT_ATOMS: atom_id res chain seq x y z
N MET A 1 0.33 -12.31 4.35
CA MET A 1 -0.43 -11.78 3.20
C MET A 1 -1.63 -12.65 2.97
N TRP A 2 -2.80 -12.06 2.82
CA TRP A 2 -4.02 -12.76 2.44
C TRP A 2 -4.14 -12.75 0.91
N ALA A 3 -4.62 -13.86 0.37
CA ALA A 3 -4.80 -14.02 -1.06
C ALA A 3 -5.88 -15.06 -1.37
N THR A 4 -6.63 -14.81 -2.45
CA THR A 4 -7.64 -15.72 -2.98
C THR A 4 -7.01 -16.51 -4.11
N ARG A 5 -6.98 -17.84 -3.98
CA ARG A 5 -6.48 -18.73 -5.03
C ARG A 5 -7.34 -18.58 -6.29
N LEU A 6 -6.69 -18.39 -7.45
CA LEU A 6 -7.34 -18.29 -8.75
C LEU A 6 -7.15 -19.55 -9.60
N SER A 7 -6.00 -20.21 -9.46
CA SER A 7 -5.66 -21.42 -10.22
C SER A 7 -4.74 -22.37 -9.45
N ALA A 8 -4.16 -23.35 -10.14
CA ALA A 8 -3.20 -24.27 -9.53
C ALA A 8 -2.00 -23.56 -8.91
N ASP A 9 -1.49 -22.50 -9.57
CA ASP A 9 -0.27 -21.78 -9.22
C ASP A 9 -0.44 -20.26 -9.16
N THR A 10 -1.65 -19.72 -9.24
CA THR A 10 -1.90 -18.27 -9.13
C THR A 10 -2.92 -17.91 -8.05
N ALA A 11 -2.71 -16.74 -7.44
CA ALA A 11 -3.61 -16.15 -6.46
C ALA A 11 -3.68 -14.63 -6.63
N ARG A 12 -4.81 -14.03 -6.25
CA ARG A 12 -4.98 -12.58 -6.15
C ARG A 12 -4.67 -12.13 -4.73
N VAL A 13 -3.82 -11.12 -4.57
CA VAL A 13 -3.54 -10.49 -3.28
C VAL A 13 -4.78 -9.73 -2.80
N ASP A 14 -5.23 -9.97 -1.57
CA ASP A 14 -6.47 -9.38 -1.04
C ASP A 14 -6.24 -8.32 0.05
N ASN A 15 -5.00 -8.01 0.40
CA ASN A 15 -4.69 -6.97 1.39
C ASN A 15 -3.44 -6.17 1.00
N VAL A 16 -3.29 -4.97 1.56
CA VAL A 16 -2.22 -4.03 1.21
C VAL A 16 -0.86 -4.49 1.81
N PRO A 17 0.25 -4.53 1.02
CA PRO A 17 1.53 -5.02 1.55
C PRO A 17 2.30 -3.99 2.39
N PHE A 18 2.61 -4.33 3.64
CA PHE A 18 3.41 -3.49 4.54
C PHE A 18 4.92 -3.47 4.27
N LEU A 19 5.50 -4.59 3.81
CA LEU A 19 6.96 -4.75 3.73
C LEU A 19 7.46 -5.26 2.36
N GLN A 20 6.60 -5.88 1.57
CA GLN A 20 6.98 -6.41 0.26
C GLN A 20 6.88 -5.31 -0.80
N ASP A 21 7.98 -4.98 -1.46
CA ASP A 21 7.99 -4.01 -2.55
C ASP A 21 7.52 -4.62 -3.88
N GLY A 22 7.06 -3.75 -4.76
CA GLY A 22 6.64 -4.09 -6.12
C GLY A 22 5.33 -4.84 -6.20
N VAL A 23 4.56 -4.95 -5.12
CA VAL A 23 3.25 -5.61 -5.08
C VAL A 23 2.23 -4.67 -4.47
N ALA A 24 1.02 -4.66 -5.01
CA ALA A 24 -0.14 -3.96 -4.49
C ALA A 24 -1.30 -4.93 -4.17
N GLU A 25 -2.29 -4.44 -3.46
CA GLU A 25 -3.57 -5.15 -3.31
C GLU A 25 -4.21 -5.35 -4.70
N GLY A 26 -4.87 -6.50 -4.89
CA GLY A 26 -5.52 -6.89 -6.14
C GLY A 26 -4.59 -7.49 -7.18
N GLU A 27 -3.26 -7.46 -6.97
CA GLU A 27 -2.30 -8.04 -7.91
C GLU A 27 -2.49 -9.55 -8.04
N THR A 28 -2.29 -10.08 -9.25
CA THR A 28 -2.20 -11.53 -9.43
C THR A 28 -0.74 -11.97 -9.35
N VAL A 29 -0.46 -12.89 -8.43
CA VAL A 29 0.87 -13.47 -8.24
C VAL A 29 0.88 -14.95 -8.57
N ARG A 30 2.03 -15.44 -9.05
CA ARG A 30 2.31 -16.88 -9.12
C ARG A 30 2.90 -17.34 -7.79
N PHE A 31 2.55 -18.52 -7.34
CA PHE A 31 3.15 -19.15 -6.16
C PHE A 31 3.60 -20.59 -6.41
N ARG A 32 4.51 -21.08 -5.58
CA ARG A 32 4.82 -22.51 -5.43
C ARG A 32 4.40 -22.99 -4.06
N THR A 33 3.93 -24.23 -3.98
CA THR A 33 3.65 -24.89 -2.70
C THR A 33 4.86 -25.70 -2.30
N ASP A 34 5.35 -25.51 -1.08
CA ASP A 34 6.42 -26.34 -0.53
C ASP A 34 5.88 -27.64 0.09
N ALA A 35 6.76 -28.43 0.70
CA ALA A 35 6.41 -29.71 1.31
C ALA A 35 5.45 -29.59 2.50
N ASP A 36 5.40 -28.41 3.14
CA ASP A 36 4.55 -28.14 4.31
C ASP A 36 3.20 -27.54 3.89
N GLY A 37 2.94 -27.40 2.59
CA GLY A 37 1.71 -26.81 2.06
C GLY A 37 1.73 -25.28 2.04
N VAL A 38 2.85 -24.63 2.35
CA VAL A 38 2.97 -23.17 2.36
C VAL A 38 3.10 -22.64 0.93
N HIS A 39 2.33 -21.61 0.61
CA HIS A 39 2.36 -20.94 -0.68
C HIS A 39 3.37 -19.80 -0.70
N TRP A 40 4.47 -19.98 -1.43
CA TRP A 40 5.51 -18.99 -1.63
C TRP A 40 5.30 -18.26 -2.95
N SER A 41 5.05 -16.95 -2.89
CA SER A 41 5.02 -16.13 -4.10
C SER A 41 6.35 -16.20 -4.84
N THR A 42 6.27 -16.26 -6.17
CA THR A 42 7.42 -16.31 -7.10
C THR A 42 7.49 -15.10 -8.01
N GLY A 43 6.48 -14.22 -7.96
CA GLY A 43 6.42 -13.00 -8.76
C GLY A 43 4.99 -12.63 -9.17
N ARG A 44 4.83 -11.37 -9.58
CA ARG A 44 3.59 -10.88 -10.19
C ARG A 44 3.45 -11.41 -11.62
N VAL A 45 2.22 -11.71 -12.01
CA VAL A 45 1.87 -12.17 -13.37
C VAL A 45 0.77 -11.34 -14.04
N ALA A 46 0.01 -10.55 -13.28
CA ALA A 46 -0.89 -9.54 -13.84
C ALA A 46 -1.06 -8.36 -12.89
N ASP A 47 -1.07 -7.16 -13.47
CA ASP A 47 -1.17 -5.88 -12.77
C ASP A 47 -2.62 -5.56 -12.36
N SER A 48 -2.84 -5.06 -11.14
CA SER A 48 -4.15 -4.60 -10.67
C SER A 48 -4.45 -3.14 -11.05
N GLY A 49 -3.41 -2.39 -11.45
CA GLY A 49 -3.48 -0.94 -11.62
C GLY A 49 -3.44 -0.15 -10.30
N ASN A 50 -3.41 -0.83 -9.15
CA ASN A 50 -3.25 -0.18 -7.86
C ASN A 50 -1.79 0.14 -7.57
N CYS A 51 -1.57 1.19 -6.79
CA CYS A 51 -0.30 1.49 -6.14
C CYS A 51 -0.37 1.15 -4.66
N THR A 52 0.81 0.95 -4.05
CA THR A 52 0.95 0.88 -2.60
C THR A 52 1.78 2.05 -2.12
N VAL A 53 1.19 2.83 -1.23
CA VAL A 53 1.84 3.95 -0.55
C VAL A 53 1.87 3.64 0.93
N ARG A 54 3.04 3.74 1.57
CA ARG A 54 3.17 3.59 3.02
C ARG A 54 3.53 4.92 3.63
N VAL A 55 2.87 5.26 4.73
CA VAL A 55 3.00 6.54 5.41
C VAL A 55 3.27 6.27 6.89
N LEU A 56 4.32 6.89 7.42
CA LEU A 56 4.67 6.82 8.83
C LEU A 56 4.71 8.23 9.40
N SER A 57 3.80 8.53 10.32
CA SER A 57 3.77 9.84 10.98
C SER A 57 5.03 10.08 11.80
N LEU A 58 5.47 11.34 11.84
CA LEU A 58 6.59 11.73 12.69
C LEU A 58 6.11 11.81 14.15
N PRO A 59 6.76 11.11 15.10
CA PRO A 59 6.33 11.09 16.50
C PRO A 59 6.21 12.47 17.15
N ASP A 60 7.13 13.38 16.84
CA ASP A 60 7.16 14.75 17.36
C ASP A 60 6.48 15.76 16.41
N GLY A 61 5.86 15.26 15.34
CA GLY A 61 5.17 16.07 14.35
C GLY A 61 3.71 16.40 14.72
N PRO A 62 3.02 17.22 13.93
CA PRO A 62 1.65 17.68 14.22
C PRO A 62 0.60 16.57 14.33
N LEU A 63 0.87 15.38 13.77
CA LEU A 63 -0.04 14.23 13.82
C LEU A 63 0.33 13.21 14.91
N GLY A 64 1.49 13.35 15.56
CA GLY A 64 1.98 12.39 16.56
C GLY A 64 2.03 10.94 16.05
N ARG A 65 2.01 9.97 16.98
CA ARG A 65 1.93 8.53 16.66
C ARG A 65 0.48 8.06 16.42
N ASP A 66 -0.27 8.80 15.59
CA ASP A 66 -1.68 8.54 15.35
C ASP A 66 -1.96 8.16 13.89
N ALA A 67 -2.16 6.86 13.64
CA ALA A 67 -2.55 6.35 12.33
C ALA A 67 -3.92 6.86 11.89
N HIS A 68 -4.85 7.10 12.82
CA HIS A 68 -6.16 7.64 12.49
C HIS A 68 -6.03 9.08 11.98
N ALA A 69 -5.18 9.90 12.62
CA ALA A 69 -4.89 11.25 12.13
C ALA A 69 -4.29 11.25 10.71
N VAL A 70 -3.48 10.25 10.35
CA VAL A 70 -3.01 10.05 8.97
C VAL A 70 -4.19 9.72 8.04
N HIS A 71 -5.05 8.76 8.40
CA HIS A 71 -6.22 8.38 7.60
C HIS A 71 -7.16 9.57 7.34
N GLU A 72 -7.41 10.41 8.35
CA GLU A 72 -8.26 11.60 8.21
C GLU A 72 -7.73 12.58 7.15
N ARG A 73 -6.41 12.68 6.96
CA ARG A 73 -5.84 13.49 5.87
C ARG A 73 -6.15 12.91 4.49
N PHE A 74 -6.24 11.60 4.37
CA PHE A 74 -6.55 10.90 3.12
C PHE A 74 -8.06 10.67 2.89
N ALA A 75 -8.91 10.96 3.88
CA ALA A 75 -10.37 10.76 3.79
C ALA A 75 -11.02 11.36 2.52
N PRO A 76 -10.63 12.56 2.02
CA PRO A 76 -11.19 13.10 0.77
C PRO A 76 -10.96 12.23 -0.48
N PHE A 77 -9.96 11.34 -0.46
CA PHE A 77 -9.64 10.43 -1.57
C PHE A 77 -10.32 9.06 -1.44
N GLY A 78 -10.98 8.76 -0.31
CA GLY A 78 -11.69 7.50 -0.10
C GLY A 78 -10.81 6.26 -0.20
N LEU A 79 -9.54 6.36 0.19
CA LEU A 79 -8.57 5.25 0.08
C LEU A 79 -8.82 4.18 1.15
N GLY A 80 -8.70 2.92 0.75
CA GLY A 80 -8.54 1.80 1.68
C GLY A 80 -7.11 1.68 2.20
N GLY A 81 -6.92 0.96 3.30
CA GLY A 81 -5.60 0.70 3.86
C GLY A 81 -5.65 -0.06 5.18
N GLU A 82 -4.46 -0.41 5.67
CA GLU A 82 -4.27 -1.12 6.93
C GLU A 82 -3.17 -0.42 7.76
N VAL A 83 -3.20 -0.64 9.08
CA VAL A 83 -2.19 -0.14 10.02
C VAL A 83 -1.38 -1.32 10.53
N PHE A 84 -0.04 -1.20 10.54
CA PHE A 84 0.84 -2.31 10.88
C PHE A 84 0.71 -2.75 12.35
N SER A 85 0.85 -1.82 13.29
CA SER A 85 0.61 -2.05 14.72
C SER A 85 0.43 -0.74 15.48
N ALA A 86 -0.02 -0.82 16.74
CA ALA A 86 -0.11 0.35 17.61
C ALA A 86 1.27 0.95 17.96
N ASP A 87 2.29 0.10 18.16
CA ASP A 87 3.64 0.53 18.52
C ASP A 87 4.41 1.12 17.33
N PHE A 88 4.08 0.66 16.12
CA PHE A 88 4.63 1.14 14.87
C PHE A 88 3.48 1.44 13.89
N PRO A 89 2.86 2.63 13.98
CA PRO A 89 1.65 3.00 13.25
C PRO A 89 1.93 3.34 11.78
N LEU A 90 2.63 2.45 11.07
CA LEU A 90 2.81 2.52 9.62
C LEU A 90 1.46 2.26 8.95
N VAL A 91 0.98 3.23 8.19
CA VAL A 91 -0.25 3.14 7.41
C VAL A 91 0.11 2.73 5.99
N ALA A 92 -0.36 1.57 5.54
CA ALA A 92 -0.25 1.15 4.15
C ALA A 92 -1.59 1.43 3.44
N LEU A 93 -1.55 2.20 2.37
CA LEU A 93 -2.70 2.63 1.59
C LEU A 93 -2.70 1.94 0.22
N THR A 94 -3.88 1.47 -0.18
CA THR A 94 -4.14 1.07 -1.57
C THR A 94 -4.63 2.29 -2.33
N VAL A 95 -3.88 2.69 -3.35
CA VAL A 95 -4.25 3.81 -4.24
C VAL A 95 -4.70 3.24 -5.58
N PRO A 96 -6.00 3.27 -5.91
CA PRO A 96 -6.49 2.79 -7.20
C PRO A 96 -5.97 3.62 -8.37
N GLY A 97 -5.70 2.98 -9.51
CA GLY A 97 -5.19 3.67 -10.71
C GLY A 97 -6.12 4.74 -11.29
N GLY A 98 -7.42 4.69 -10.95
CA GLY A 98 -8.42 5.69 -11.33
C GLY A 98 -8.66 6.79 -10.28
N ALA A 99 -7.93 6.79 -9.16
CA ALA A 99 -8.06 7.82 -8.13
C ALA A 99 -7.43 9.16 -8.57
N ASP A 100 -7.63 10.22 -7.80
CA ASP A 100 -6.94 11.52 -8.00
C ASP A 100 -5.45 11.41 -7.61
N LEU A 101 -4.65 10.81 -8.50
CA LEU A 101 -3.23 10.56 -8.26
C LEU A 101 -2.45 11.86 -8.03
N ARG A 102 -2.84 12.96 -8.69
CA ARG A 102 -2.20 14.27 -8.52
C ARG A 102 -2.47 14.86 -7.16
N GLY A 103 -3.73 14.86 -6.72
CA GLY A 103 -4.11 15.31 -5.38
C GLY A 103 -3.43 14.50 -4.28
N ILE A 104 -3.36 13.18 -4.45
CA ILE A 104 -2.69 12.28 -3.50
C ILE A 104 -1.19 12.59 -3.42
N LYS A 105 -0.50 12.75 -4.56
CA LYS A 105 0.93 13.13 -4.60
C LYS A 105 1.18 14.50 -3.96
N ALA A 106 0.30 15.46 -4.22
CA ALA A 106 0.38 16.79 -3.61
C ALA A 106 0.20 16.72 -2.09
N LEU A 107 -0.75 15.93 -1.59
CA LEU A 107 -0.94 15.72 -0.15
C LEU A 107 0.29 15.07 0.49
N LEU A 108 0.83 14.02 -0.13
CA LEU A 108 2.02 13.32 0.38
C LEU A 108 3.23 14.25 0.49
N ALA A 109 3.49 15.04 -0.56
CA ALA A 109 4.56 16.04 -0.58
C ALA A 109 4.35 17.10 0.49
N ARG A 110 3.15 17.69 0.55
CA ARG A 110 2.78 18.68 1.57
C ARG A 110 2.98 18.14 2.99
N GLY A 111 2.49 16.93 3.27
CA GLY A 111 2.62 16.34 4.61
C GLY A 111 4.06 16.05 4.99
N ARG A 112 4.93 15.70 4.04
CA ARG A 112 6.37 15.62 4.29
C ARG A 112 6.96 17.00 4.60
N ASP A 113 6.63 17.99 3.78
CA ASP A 113 7.21 19.35 3.89
C ASP A 113 6.72 20.09 5.15
N GLU A 114 5.50 19.80 5.63
CA GLU A 114 4.94 20.30 6.90
C GLU A 114 5.30 19.43 8.12
N GLY A 115 6.13 18.40 7.95
CA GLY A 115 6.61 17.57 9.07
C GLY A 115 5.54 16.65 9.68
N TRP A 116 4.52 16.26 8.91
CA TRP A 116 3.49 15.32 9.34
C TRP A 116 3.98 13.87 9.31
N TRP A 117 4.73 13.49 8.27
CA TRP A 117 5.12 12.10 8.02
C TRP A 117 6.35 11.94 7.13
N HIS A 118 6.89 10.73 7.11
CA HIS A 118 7.59 10.17 5.97
C HIS A 118 6.66 9.28 5.15
N PHE A 119 6.94 9.13 3.86
CA PHE A 119 6.19 8.20 3.02
C PHE A 119 7.10 7.54 1.99
N GLU A 120 6.66 6.38 1.51
CA GLU A 120 7.23 5.68 0.38
C GLU A 120 6.14 5.17 -0.56
N VAL A 121 6.49 5.02 -1.84
CA VAL A 121 5.64 4.37 -2.84
C VAL A 121 6.28 3.04 -3.19
N SER A 122 5.89 1.99 -2.49
CA SER A 122 6.49 0.65 -2.61
C SER A 122 6.06 -0.09 -3.87
N CYS A 123 4.91 0.26 -4.44
CA CYS A 123 4.48 -0.19 -5.76
C CYS A 123 3.92 0.99 -6.54
N ALA A 124 4.62 1.40 -7.61
CA ALA A 124 4.21 2.52 -8.47
C ALA A 124 3.92 2.02 -9.90
N THR A 125 2.74 2.37 -10.41
CA THR A 125 2.33 2.13 -11.80
C THR A 125 2.81 3.25 -12.73
N ASP A 126 2.69 3.03 -14.04
CA ASP A 126 2.98 4.07 -15.03
C ASP A 126 2.04 5.28 -14.91
N ALA A 127 0.76 5.02 -14.59
CA ALA A 127 -0.21 6.08 -14.29
C ALA A 127 0.26 6.96 -13.11
N TRP A 128 0.78 6.36 -12.04
CA TRP A 128 1.35 7.10 -10.91
C TRP A 128 2.57 7.96 -11.30
N ARG A 129 3.45 7.41 -12.15
CA ARG A 129 4.65 8.11 -12.61
C ARG A 129 4.31 9.28 -13.53
N ALA A 130 3.28 9.12 -14.38
CA ALA A 130 2.86 10.13 -15.34
C ALA A 130 2.00 11.26 -14.75
N ALA A 131 1.31 11.01 -13.63
CA ALA A 131 0.42 11.96 -12.97
C ALA A 131 1.17 13.16 -12.36
#